data_AF-H3GL75-F1
#
_entry.id   AF-H3GL75-F1
#
_cell.length_a   1.000
_cell.length_b   1.000
_cell.length_c   1.000
_cell.angle_alpha   90.00
_cell.angle_beta   90.00
_cell.angle_gamma   90.00
#
_symmetry.space_group_name_H-M   'P 1'
#
loop_
_entity.id
_entity.type
_entity.pdbx_description
1 polymer ?
#
loop_
_entity_poly.entity_id
_entity_poly.type
_entity_poly.pdbx_seq_one_letter_code
_entity_poly.pdbx_strand_id
1 'polypeptide(L)'
;MALLCKASKLKIPFNPTAGDVHRRERGAPWRIEAEEEVATLNVHAKEEQREKRRWGLAKQVQDGLMHNFNINYGVAELATLIKEGMTLKNDRPPRELTPHEVGQVQFLAAAEKYELKQIVLLLDKFPKGKRQQ
;
A
#
# COMPACT_ATOMS: atom_id res chain seq x y z
N MET A 1 -62.70 -44.42 4.03
CA MET A 1 -61.53 -43.93 4.81
C MET A 1 -60.54 -43.33 3.83
N ALA A 2 -60.70 -42.03 3.52
CA ALA A 2 -59.90 -41.34 2.51
C ALA A 2 -58.49 -41.02 3.05
N LEU A 3 -57.47 -41.48 2.32
CA LEU A 3 -56.06 -41.18 2.58
C LEU A 3 -55.79 -39.68 2.37
N LEU A 4 -55.80 -38.92 3.46
CA LEU A 4 -55.28 -37.56 3.50
C LEU A 4 -53.75 -37.59 3.54
N CYS A 5 -53.13 -37.95 2.41
CA CYS A 5 -51.73 -37.57 2.14
C CYS A 5 -51.71 -36.06 1.90
N LYS A 6 -51.69 -35.29 3.00
CA LYS A 6 -51.24 -33.90 2.95
C LYS A 6 -49.81 -33.93 2.46
N ALA A 7 -49.61 -33.59 1.19
CA ALA A 7 -48.31 -33.17 0.70
C ALA A 7 -47.88 -32.00 1.59
N SER A 8 -47.08 -32.29 2.61
CA SER A 8 -46.36 -31.27 3.35
C SER A 8 -45.53 -30.57 2.29
N LYS A 9 -45.93 -29.33 1.97
CA LYS A 9 -45.05 -28.39 1.29
C LYS A 9 -43.83 -28.28 2.20
N LEU A 10 -42.83 -29.14 2.00
CA LEU A 10 -41.53 -29.03 2.61
C LEU A 10 -41.01 -27.68 2.11
N LYS A 11 -41.27 -26.62 2.88
CA LYS A 11 -40.59 -25.35 2.72
C LYS A 11 -39.13 -25.71 2.82
N ILE A 12 -38.41 -25.68 1.70
CA ILE A 12 -36.96 -25.76 1.71
C ILE A 12 -36.53 -24.68 2.70
N PRO A 13 -35.93 -25.07 3.85
CA PRO A 13 -35.62 -24.10 4.86
C PRO A 13 -34.54 -23.20 4.27
N PHE A 14 -34.92 -21.95 4.05
CA PHE A 14 -34.11 -20.74 4.13
C PHE A 14 -32.76 -20.81 3.40
N ASN A 15 -32.63 -20.06 2.30
CA ASN A 15 -31.29 -19.76 1.74
C ASN A 15 -30.42 -19.21 2.89
N PRO A 16 -29.42 -19.95 3.38
CA PRO A 16 -28.62 -19.49 4.51
C PRO A 16 -27.95 -18.18 4.13
N THR A 17 -27.80 -17.27 5.09
CA THR A 17 -27.11 -16.03 4.80
C THR A 17 -25.65 -16.33 4.46
N ALA A 18 -25.01 -15.47 3.67
CA ALA A 18 -23.59 -15.62 3.34
C ALA A 18 -22.72 -15.76 4.62
N GLY A 19 -23.09 -15.05 5.70
CA GLY A 19 -22.42 -15.14 6.99
C GLY A 19 -22.61 -16.49 7.71
N ASP A 20 -23.76 -17.15 7.54
CA ASP A 20 -24.02 -18.48 8.12
C ASP A 20 -23.26 -19.56 7.38
N VAL A 21 -23.22 -19.48 6.05
CA VAL A 21 -22.38 -20.36 5.21
C VAL A 21 -20.91 -20.16 5.54
N HIS A 22 -20.45 -18.91 5.64
CA HIS A 22 -19.06 -18.56 5.97
C HIS A 22 -18.63 -19.09 7.35
N ARG A 23 -19.52 -19.04 8.36
CA ARG A 23 -19.24 -19.63 9.68
C ARG A 23 -19.23 -21.15 9.66
N ARG A 24 -20.20 -21.77 8.97
CA ARG A 24 -20.34 -23.23 8.90
C ARG A 24 -19.16 -23.89 8.19
N GLU A 25 -18.67 -23.28 7.13
CA GLU A 25 -17.58 -23.81 6.30
C GLU A 25 -16.19 -23.36 6.76
N ARG A 26 -16.10 -22.70 7.92
CA ARG A 26 -14.82 -22.27 8.49
C ARG A 26 -13.92 -23.50 8.70
N GLY A 27 -12.74 -23.48 8.10
CA GLY A 27 -11.76 -24.57 8.19
C GLY A 27 -11.99 -25.74 7.21
N ALA A 28 -12.95 -25.63 6.29
CA ALA A 28 -13.05 -26.59 5.19
C ALA A 28 -11.81 -26.46 4.27
N PRO A 29 -11.26 -27.57 3.74
CA PRO A 29 -10.02 -27.53 2.96
C PRO A 29 -10.03 -26.54 1.77
N TRP A 30 -11.14 -26.51 1.02
CA TRP A 30 -11.31 -25.58 -0.11
C TRP A 30 -11.38 -24.11 0.32
N ARG A 31 -11.82 -23.82 1.55
CA ARG A 31 -11.78 -22.46 2.09
C ARG A 31 -10.40 -22.06 2.53
N ILE A 32 -9.65 -22.97 3.16
CA ILE A 32 -8.27 -22.71 3.57
C ILE A 32 -7.43 -22.36 2.34
N GLU A 33 -7.50 -23.18 1.29
CA GLU A 33 -6.79 -22.94 0.03
C GLU A 33 -7.19 -21.61 -0.62
N ALA A 34 -8.51 -21.32 -0.70
CA ALA A 34 -8.98 -20.05 -1.24
C ALA A 34 -8.59 -18.84 -0.38
N GLU A 35 -8.59 -18.96 0.95
CA GLU A 35 -8.16 -17.91 1.87
C GLU A 35 -6.66 -17.64 1.77
N GLU A 36 -5.84 -18.68 1.57
CA GLU A 36 -4.40 -18.57 1.31
C GLU A 36 -4.11 -17.89 -0.04
N GLU A 37 -4.85 -18.24 -1.09
CA GLU A 37 -4.74 -17.60 -2.40
C GLU A 37 -5.14 -16.11 -2.31
N VAL A 38 -6.27 -15.81 -1.66
CA VAL A 38 -6.72 -14.44 -1.43
C VAL A 38 -5.73 -13.66 -0.57
N ALA A 39 -5.13 -14.28 0.45
CA ALA A 39 -4.11 -13.64 1.27
C ALA A 39 -2.87 -13.28 0.44
N THR A 40 -2.40 -14.19 -0.42
CA THR A 40 -1.28 -13.96 -1.34
C THR A 40 -1.59 -12.81 -2.31
N LEU A 41 -2.76 -12.83 -2.94
CA LEU A 41 -3.23 -11.76 -3.84
C LEU A 41 -3.31 -10.40 -3.12
N ASN A 42 -3.80 -10.39 -1.89
CA ASN A 42 -3.89 -9.18 -1.08
C ASN A 42 -2.51 -8.60 -0.72
N VAL A 43 -1.51 -9.45 -0.49
CA VAL A 43 -0.12 -9.01 -0.26
C VAL A 43 0.41 -8.30 -1.51
N HIS A 44 0.28 -8.93 -2.68
CA HIS A 44 0.70 -8.34 -3.94
C HIS A 44 -0.03 -7.02 -4.26
N ALA A 45 -1.36 -6.99 -4.07
CA ALA A 45 -2.16 -5.78 -4.29
C ALA A 45 -1.71 -4.63 -3.38
N LYS A 46 -1.35 -4.92 -2.12
CA LYS A 46 -0.82 -3.91 -1.19
C LYS A 46 0.53 -3.36 -1.65
N GLU A 47 1.42 -4.20 -2.18
CA GLU A 47 2.71 -3.77 -2.71
C GLU A 47 2.54 -2.87 -3.93
N GLU A 48 1.69 -3.26 -4.87
CA GLU A 48 1.39 -2.46 -6.06
C GLU A 48 0.77 -1.11 -5.69
N GLN A 49 -0.14 -1.09 -4.72
CA GLN A 49 -0.75 0.16 -4.23
C GLN A 49 0.31 1.08 -3.59
N ARG A 50 1.25 0.53 -2.82
CA ARG A 50 2.37 1.29 -2.25
C ARG A 50 3.27 1.88 -3.34
N GLU A 51 3.55 1.10 -4.38
CA GLU A 51 4.34 1.57 -5.51
C GLU A 51 3.65 2.70 -6.29
N LYS A 52 2.36 2.56 -6.59
CA LYS A 52 1.57 3.62 -7.23
C LYS A 52 1.55 4.89 -6.39
N ARG A 53 1.35 4.76 -5.06
CA ARG A 53 1.37 5.90 -4.14
C ARG A 53 2.73 6.61 -4.15
N ARG A 54 3.82 5.85 -4.13
CA ARG A 54 5.19 6.37 -4.19
C ARG A 54 5.44 7.16 -5.47
N TRP A 55 5.10 6.60 -6.62
CA TRP A 55 5.25 7.27 -7.92
C TRP A 55 4.39 8.52 -8.04
N GLY A 56 3.13 8.44 -7.59
CA GLY A 56 2.23 9.60 -7.56
C GLY A 56 2.78 10.75 -6.73
N LEU A 57 3.28 10.45 -5.53
CA LEU A 57 3.88 11.45 -4.65
C LEU A 57 5.15 12.07 -5.25
N ALA A 58 6.03 11.23 -5.83
CA ALA A 58 7.24 11.69 -6.50
C ALA A 58 6.93 12.66 -7.65
N LYS A 59 5.92 12.33 -8.47
CA LYS A 59 5.47 13.18 -9.57
C LYS A 59 4.91 14.51 -9.05
N GLN A 60 4.02 14.45 -8.06
CA GLN A 60 3.43 15.65 -7.45
C GLN A 60 4.51 16.59 -6.91
N VAL A 61 5.51 16.04 -6.21
CA VAL A 61 6.64 16.81 -5.70
C VAL A 61 7.47 17.41 -6.85
N GLN A 62 7.79 16.63 -7.88
CA GLN A 62 8.54 17.12 -9.06
C GLN A 62 7.83 18.27 -9.75
N ASP A 63 6.51 18.14 -9.97
CA ASP A 63 5.69 19.19 -10.58
C ASP A 63 5.71 20.44 -9.69
N GLY A 64 5.52 20.28 -8.38
CA GLY A 64 5.59 21.37 -7.42
C GLY A 64 6.94 22.10 -7.40
N LEU A 65 8.04 21.34 -7.43
CA LEU A 65 9.41 21.88 -7.43
C LEU A 65 9.71 22.64 -8.73
N MET A 66 9.30 22.08 -9.87
CA MET A 66 9.47 22.73 -11.16
C MET A 66 8.69 24.05 -11.21
N HIS A 67 7.42 24.04 -10.82
CA HIS A 67 6.56 25.22 -10.96
C HIS A 67 6.86 26.33 -9.96
N ASN A 68 7.25 26.01 -8.72
CA ASN A 68 7.42 27.02 -7.66
C ASN A 68 8.88 27.45 -7.47
N PHE A 69 9.85 26.59 -7.81
CA PHE A 69 11.27 26.83 -7.53
C PHE A 69 12.16 26.68 -8.78
N ASN A 70 11.59 26.35 -9.95
CA ASN A 70 12.34 26.06 -11.18
C ASN A 70 13.40 24.95 -11.00
N ILE A 71 13.14 24.01 -10.10
CA ILE A 71 14.04 22.89 -9.82
C ILE A 71 13.55 21.66 -10.58
N ASN A 72 14.32 21.26 -11.59
CA ASN A 72 14.11 19.99 -12.27
C ASN A 72 14.86 18.86 -11.53
N TYR A 73 14.12 18.01 -10.84
CA TYR A 73 14.62 16.82 -10.16
C TYR A 73 13.86 15.61 -10.70
N GLY A 74 14.57 14.51 -11.00
CA GLY A 74 13.96 13.36 -11.67
C GLY A 74 12.90 12.68 -10.80
N VAL A 75 11.74 12.37 -11.39
CA VAL A 75 10.67 11.62 -10.68
C VAL A 75 11.19 10.28 -10.14
N ALA A 76 12.05 9.58 -10.90
CA ALA A 76 12.65 8.32 -10.46
C ALA A 76 13.59 8.48 -9.25
N GLU A 77 14.34 9.59 -9.19
CA GLU A 77 15.22 9.89 -8.06
C GLU A 77 14.39 10.22 -6.81
N LEU A 78 13.33 11.05 -6.95
CA LEU A 78 12.39 11.33 -5.86
C LEU A 78 11.68 10.07 -5.38
N ALA A 79 11.25 9.20 -6.31
CA ALA A 79 10.60 7.94 -5.99
C ALA A 79 11.56 7.00 -5.23
N THR A 80 12.87 7.07 -5.47
CA THR A 80 13.87 6.32 -4.71
C THR A 80 14.00 6.88 -3.28
N LEU A 81 14.15 8.19 -3.11
CA LEU A 81 14.22 8.83 -1.79
C LEU A 81 12.96 8.56 -0.95
N ILE A 82 11.79 8.64 -1.57
CA ILE A 82 10.50 8.30 -0.93
C ILE A 82 10.46 6.82 -0.56
N LYS A 83 10.97 5.91 -1.40
CA LYS A 83 11.04 4.47 -1.09
C LYS A 83 11.87 4.20 0.15
N GLU A 84 13.04 4.80 0.24
CA GLU A 84 13.96 4.64 1.36
C GLU A 84 13.33 5.13 2.66
N GLY A 85 12.74 6.34 2.64
CA GLY A 85 11.99 6.87 3.78
C GLY A 85 10.81 5.98 4.18
N MET A 86 10.05 5.42 3.22
CA MET A 86 8.94 4.52 3.51
C MET A 86 9.41 3.20 4.11
N THR A 87 10.54 2.68 3.65
CA THR A 87 11.14 1.44 4.16
C THR A 87 11.56 1.64 5.62
N LEU A 88 12.29 2.72 5.92
CA LEU A 88 12.70 3.04 7.29
C LEU A 88 11.54 3.33 8.25
N LYS A 89 10.43 3.86 7.74
CA LYS A 89 9.21 4.11 8.52
C LYS A 89 8.47 2.82 8.88
N ASN A 90 8.44 1.84 7.97
CA ASN A 90 7.72 0.57 8.16
C ASN A 90 8.57 -0.50 8.86
N ASP A 91 9.87 -0.53 8.58
CA ASP A 91 10.82 -1.50 9.10
C ASP A 91 12.03 -0.76 9.68
N ARG A 92 11.82 -0.17 10.85
CA ARG A 92 12.83 0.66 11.51
C ARG A 92 13.93 -0.26 12.05
N PRO A 93 15.21 -0.03 11.71
CA PRO A 93 16.30 -0.83 12.24
C PRO A 93 16.38 -0.68 13.77
N PRO A 94 16.82 -1.73 14.49
CA PRO A 94 16.92 -1.70 15.96
C PRO A 94 18.06 -0.80 16.47
N ARG A 95 18.85 -0.21 15.57
CA ARG A 95 19.91 0.76 15.89
C ARG A 95 19.43 2.20 15.71
N GLU A 96 20.21 3.13 16.23
CA GLU A 96 20.04 4.54 15.90
C GLU A 96 20.17 4.79 14.41
N LEU A 97 19.36 5.72 13.91
CA LEU A 97 19.37 6.12 12.51
C LEU A 97 20.59 6.99 12.25
N THR A 98 21.28 6.71 11.15
CA THR A 98 22.35 7.56 10.65
C THR A 98 21.77 8.91 10.20
N PRO A 99 22.57 9.98 10.14
CA PRO A 99 22.11 11.28 9.65
C PRO A 99 21.48 11.23 8.24
N HIS A 100 21.96 10.33 7.38
CA HIS A 100 21.41 10.12 6.05
C HIS A 100 19.99 9.51 6.09
N GLU A 101 19.79 8.47 6.90
CA GLU A 101 18.49 7.82 7.11
C GLU A 101 17.47 8.77 7.75
N VAL A 102 17.92 9.61 8.70
CA VAL A 102 17.09 10.69 9.24
C VAL A 102 16.65 11.65 8.14
N GLY A 103 17.56 12.00 7.22
CA GLY A 103 17.26 12.81 6.04
C GLY A 103 16.18 12.19 5.15
N GLN A 104 16.25 10.88 4.88
CA GLN A 104 15.25 10.17 4.07
C GLN A 104 13.86 10.16 4.73
N VAL A 105 13.79 9.98 6.05
CA VAL A 105 12.53 10.02 6.80
C VAL A 105 11.94 11.44 6.82
N GLN A 106 12.78 12.46 7.02
CA GLN A 106 12.36 13.87 6.94
C GLN A 106 11.89 14.24 5.54
N PHE A 107 12.56 13.75 4.50
CA PHE A 107 12.17 13.94 3.12
C PHE A 107 10.79 13.35 2.85
N LEU A 108 10.56 12.09 3.27
CA LEU A 108 9.24 11.47 3.17
C LEU A 108 8.17 12.29 3.89
N ALA A 109 8.43 12.74 5.12
CA ALA A 109 7.47 13.52 5.89
C ALA A 109 7.13 14.86 5.20
N ALA A 110 8.13 15.55 4.65
CA ALA A 110 7.93 16.78 3.89
C ALA A 110 7.15 16.52 2.59
N ALA A 111 7.45 15.43 1.88
CA ALA A 111 6.71 15.02 0.69
C ALA A 111 5.24 14.69 1.01
N GLU A 112 4.97 13.89 2.05
CA GLU A 112 3.61 13.53 2.49
C GLU A 112 2.76 14.76 2.86
N LYS A 113 3.39 15.80 3.44
CA LYS A 113 2.74 17.08 3.77
C LYS A 113 2.76 18.12 2.65
N TYR A 114 3.44 17.81 1.55
CA TYR A 114 3.65 18.72 0.42
C TYR A 114 4.37 20.04 0.79
N GLU A 115 5.34 19.98 1.72
CA GLU A 115 6.14 21.12 2.16
C GLU A 115 7.32 21.39 1.20
N LEU A 116 7.02 21.97 0.03
CA LEU A 116 8.01 22.11 -1.06
C LEU A 116 9.30 22.87 -0.66
N LYS A 117 9.21 23.91 0.19
CA LYS A 117 10.40 24.64 0.68
C LYS A 117 11.36 23.74 1.46
N GLN A 118 10.81 22.88 2.31
CA GLN A 118 11.60 21.94 3.10
C GLN A 118 12.23 20.87 2.20
N ILE A 119 11.50 20.43 1.19
CA ILE A 119 12.01 19.49 0.18
C ILE A 119 13.21 20.09 -0.54
N VAL A 120 13.15 21.35 -0.98
CA VAL A 120 14.29 22.03 -1.62
C VAL A 120 15.55 22.01 -0.72
N LEU A 121 15.42 22.39 0.55
CA LEU A 121 16.53 22.39 1.50
C LEU A 121 17.12 20.99 1.74
N LEU A 122 16.27 19.96 1.69
CA LEU A 122 16.71 18.58 1.85
C LEU A 122 17.38 18.07 0.57
N LEU A 123 16.92 18.47 -0.62
CA LEU A 123 17.52 18.07 -1.89
C LEU A 123 18.97 18.50 -2.04
N ASP A 124 19.37 19.64 -1.47
CA ASP A 124 20.78 20.06 -1.46
C ASP A 124 21.71 19.06 -0.73
N LYS A 125 21.16 18.26 0.18
CA LYS A 125 21.87 17.20 0.90
C LYS A 125 21.97 15.89 0.11
N PHE A 126 21.16 15.73 -0.93
CA PHE A 126 21.12 14.53 -1.77
C PHE A 126 21.68 14.85 -3.15
N PRO A 127 22.94 14.46 -3.46
CA PRO A 127 23.51 14.76 -4.76
C PRO A 127 22.64 14.14 -5.85
N LYS A 128 22.26 14.94 -6.85
CA LYS A 128 21.66 14.42 -8.10
C LYS A 128 22.59 13.36 -8.64
N GLY A 129 22.06 12.21 -9.04
CA GLY A 129 22.86 11.11 -9.52
C GLY A 129 23.87 11.60 -10.54
N LYS A 130 25.17 11.60 -10.18
CA LYS A 130 26.22 11.69 -11.18
C LYS A 130 25.92 10.53 -12.11
N ARG A 131 25.59 10.83 -13.37
CA ARG A 131 25.66 9.84 -14.46
C ARG A 131 27.03 9.19 -14.30
N GLN A 132 27.07 7.94 -13.85
CA GLN A 132 28.24 7.11 -14.06
C GLN A 132 28.34 7.02 -15.59
N GLN A 133 29.31 7.76 -16.13
CA GLN A 133 29.76 7.61 -17.51
C GLN A 133 30.39 6.23 -17.68
#